data_AF-A0A853JRU0-F1
#
_entry.id   AF-A0A853JRU0-F1
#
_cell.length_a   1.000
_cell.length_b   1.000
_cell.length_c   1.000
_cell.angle_alpha   90.00
_cell.angle_beta   90.00
_cell.angle_gamma   90.00
#
_symmetry.space_group_name_H-M   'P 1'
#
loop_
_entity.id
_entity.type
_entity.pdbx_description
1 polymer ?
#
loop_
_entity_poly.entity_id
_entity_poly.type
_entity_poly.pdbx_seq_one_letter_code
_entity_poly.pdbx_strand_id
1 'polypeptide(L)'
;MFIKFDKSKVSIENIEFQKISYKNFTIYYQGIIWKKRKKAGKNTVISIIDEYIKSNNINFIDIYGAFSIVIVKPDNTIIFFTDNSNMRCFFIGNSTVSSSFLEIAKVEKIDQFDIESIYELLKFGCVYFGKTLLKGISISESDKFYVIKNEKCQCVDKKIGGIDNKTSIDNVNTFFEEMAYALSECNITLSLTGGYDSRMVFACLNNYVPIDLFISGDNDEDSDIKIAKKVSEIANKNIDVIKVKKPKKLDKKLNNFFEDADGVVSFVNNGFIRINNFLHERANKGYDCYLTGDGGVLHKDWWWIQDFPFYKKRNTNMKKFYSQRIDVFKVDGIFGKELKKYYDFYEDDFYKKCKKYLKKYNSESYDSLYFSLNGKKQRLIIIVMES
;
A
#
# COMPACT_ATOMS: atom_id res chain seq x y z
N MET A 1 2.29 -5.59 -15.09
CA MET A 1 1.21 -5.22 -16.03
C MET A 1 1.62 -3.93 -16.69
N PHE A 2 1.65 -3.88 -18.02
CA PHE A 2 2.06 -2.69 -18.77
C PHE A 2 0.99 -2.33 -19.80
N ILE A 3 0.59 -1.06 -19.82
CA ILE A 3 -0.37 -0.49 -20.75
C ILE A 3 0.32 0.66 -21.47
N LYS A 4 0.32 0.62 -22.80
CA LYS A 4 0.77 1.74 -23.64
C LYS A 4 -0.40 2.25 -24.46
N PHE A 5 -0.58 3.57 -24.52
CA PHE A 5 -1.74 4.20 -25.15
C PHE A 5 -1.38 5.34 -26.12
N ASP A 6 -0.31 5.19 -26.91
CA ASP A 6 0.10 6.16 -27.94
C ASP A 6 -0.46 5.84 -29.35
N LYS A 7 -0.62 6.88 -30.18
CA LYS A 7 -0.66 6.79 -31.65
C LYS A 7 -1.56 5.67 -32.20
N SER A 8 -2.84 5.72 -31.86
CA SER A 8 -3.97 4.92 -32.35
C SER A 8 -4.06 3.46 -31.89
N LYS A 9 -3.18 2.99 -31.00
CA LYS A 9 -3.27 1.62 -30.46
C LYS A 9 -3.02 1.59 -28.96
N VAL A 10 -3.89 0.87 -28.27
CA VAL A 10 -3.67 0.49 -26.87
C VAL A 10 -3.11 -0.92 -26.84
N SER A 11 -1.90 -1.09 -26.32
CA SER A 11 -1.29 -2.41 -26.09
C SER A 11 -1.26 -2.72 -24.61
N ILE A 12 -1.55 -3.97 -24.27
CA ILE A 12 -1.50 -4.50 -22.92
C ILE A 12 -0.55 -5.69 -22.91
N GLU A 13 0.53 -5.58 -22.14
CA GLU A 13 1.46 -6.68 -21.89
C GLU A 13 1.22 -7.21 -20.48
N ASN A 14 0.82 -8.47 -20.41
CA ASN A 14 0.42 -9.12 -19.17
C ASN A 14 1.47 -10.14 -18.73
N ILE A 15 2.40 -9.71 -17.89
CA ILE A 15 3.48 -10.57 -17.43
C ILE A 15 3.08 -11.35 -16.15
N GLU A 16 2.17 -10.82 -15.31
CA GLU A 16 1.93 -11.37 -13.95
C GLU A 16 0.48 -11.32 -13.45
N PHE A 17 -0.46 -10.72 -14.20
CA PHE A 17 -1.85 -10.62 -13.73
C PHE A 17 -2.65 -11.84 -14.19
N GLN A 18 -3.58 -12.28 -13.33
CA GLN A 18 -4.57 -13.27 -13.71
C GLN A 18 -5.54 -12.66 -14.72
N LYS A 19 -5.77 -13.37 -15.83
CA LYS A 19 -6.67 -12.94 -16.92
C LYS A 19 -8.00 -13.67 -16.83
N ILE A 20 -9.10 -12.92 -16.87
CA ILE A 20 -10.48 -13.43 -16.94
C ILE A 20 -11.17 -12.81 -18.16
N SER A 21 -11.78 -13.66 -19.00
CA SER A 21 -12.72 -13.20 -20.01
C SER A 21 -14.15 -13.44 -19.52
N TYR A 22 -14.99 -12.41 -19.47
CA TYR A 22 -16.37 -12.52 -18.97
C TYR A 22 -17.29 -11.50 -19.65
N LYS A 23 -18.39 -11.97 -20.27
CA LYS A 23 -19.41 -11.12 -20.94
C LYS A 23 -18.82 -10.03 -21.86
N ASN A 24 -17.84 -10.41 -22.69
CA ASN A 24 -17.09 -9.53 -23.62
C ASN A 24 -16.15 -8.51 -22.95
N PHE A 25 -15.98 -8.56 -21.63
CA PHE A 25 -14.91 -7.86 -20.93
C PHE A 25 -13.69 -8.77 -20.83
N THR A 26 -12.51 -8.16 -20.90
CA THR A 26 -11.26 -8.81 -20.50
C THR A 26 -10.76 -8.12 -19.23
N ILE A 27 -10.57 -8.89 -18.17
CA ILE A 27 -10.15 -8.37 -16.87
C ILE A 27 -8.79 -8.97 -16.53
N TYR A 28 -7.89 -8.13 -16.06
CA TYR A 28 -6.62 -8.50 -15.49
C TYR A 28 -6.59 -8.07 -14.03
N TYR A 29 -6.22 -8.95 -13.12
CA TYR A 29 -6.07 -8.58 -11.72
C TYR A 29 -4.91 -9.32 -11.05
N GLN A 30 -4.36 -8.69 -10.01
CA GLN A 30 -3.29 -9.25 -9.17
C GLN A 30 -3.61 -8.92 -7.71
N GLY A 31 -3.18 -9.80 -6.80
CA GLY A 31 -3.38 -9.66 -5.37
C GLY A 31 -4.72 -10.23 -4.88
N ILE A 32 -5.03 -9.94 -3.62
CA ILE A 32 -6.23 -10.44 -2.94
C ILE A 32 -7.34 -9.38 -3.05
N ILE A 33 -8.39 -9.70 -3.82
CA ILE A 33 -9.57 -8.85 -3.98
C ILE A 33 -10.81 -9.59 -3.51
N TRP A 34 -11.63 -8.99 -2.65
CA TRP A 34 -12.86 -9.62 -2.16
C TRP A 34 -13.98 -8.62 -1.89
N LYS A 35 -15.21 -9.14 -1.78
CA LYS A 35 -16.42 -8.43 -1.33
C LYS A 35 -17.13 -9.23 -0.26
N LYS A 36 -17.99 -8.56 0.52
CA LYS A 36 -18.88 -9.23 1.49
C LYS A 36 -19.58 -10.43 0.85
N ARG A 37 -19.56 -11.57 1.54
CA ARG A 37 -20.18 -12.84 1.11
C ARG A 37 -19.68 -13.40 -0.23
N LYS A 38 -18.47 -13.03 -0.66
CA LYS A 38 -17.83 -13.56 -1.86
C LYS A 38 -16.42 -14.06 -1.54
N LYS A 39 -16.02 -15.16 -2.18
CA LYS A 39 -14.63 -15.63 -2.17
C LYS A 39 -13.71 -14.62 -2.86
N ALA A 40 -12.47 -14.57 -2.39
CA ALA A 40 -11.44 -13.74 -2.98
C ALA A 40 -11.16 -14.14 -4.45
N GLY A 41 -10.65 -13.19 -5.24
CA GLY A 41 -10.26 -13.40 -6.63
C GLY A 41 -11.43 -13.44 -7.61
N LYS A 42 -11.45 -14.44 -8.50
CA LYS A 42 -12.32 -14.51 -9.68
C LYS A 42 -13.81 -14.28 -9.37
N ASN A 43 -14.32 -14.88 -8.28
CA ASN A 43 -15.74 -14.75 -7.92
C ASN A 43 -16.14 -13.31 -7.60
N THR A 44 -15.24 -12.59 -6.93
CA THR A 44 -15.40 -11.17 -6.65
C THR A 44 -15.28 -10.33 -7.92
N VAL A 45 -14.26 -10.60 -8.76
CA VAL A 45 -14.05 -9.87 -10.01
C VAL A 45 -15.28 -9.96 -10.93
N ILE A 46 -15.85 -11.15 -11.08
CA ILE A 46 -17.08 -11.36 -11.85
C ILE A 46 -18.25 -10.56 -11.28
N SER A 47 -18.41 -10.54 -9.95
CA SER A 47 -19.46 -9.76 -9.27
C SER A 47 -19.34 -8.26 -9.56
N ILE A 48 -18.11 -7.72 -9.58
CA ILE A 48 -17.85 -6.30 -9.91
C ILE A 48 -18.31 -6.00 -11.34
N ILE A 49 -18.00 -6.89 -12.30
CA ILE A 49 -18.41 -6.70 -13.70
C ILE A 49 -19.93 -6.79 -13.85
N ASP A 50 -20.59 -7.73 -13.16
CA ASP A 50 -22.05 -7.84 -13.18
C ASP A 50 -22.74 -6.58 -12.64
N GLU A 51 -22.20 -5.99 -11.58
CA GLU A 51 -22.70 -4.72 -11.02
C GLU A 51 -22.49 -3.55 -11.99
N TYR A 52 -21.30 -3.49 -12.61
CA TYR A 52 -20.98 -2.47 -13.60
C TYR A 52 -21.89 -2.56 -14.82
N ILE A 53 -22.15 -3.76 -15.35
CA ILE A 53 -23.08 -3.96 -16.49
C ILE A 53 -24.49 -3.47 -16.14
N LYS A 54 -24.96 -3.73 -14.91
CA LYS A 54 -26.32 -3.36 -14.47
C LYS A 54 -26.49 -1.87 -14.21
N SER A 55 -25.47 -1.21 -13.65
CA SER A 55 -25.59 0.14 -13.11
C SER A 55 -24.73 1.19 -13.81
N ASN A 56 -23.84 0.78 -14.72
CA ASN A 56 -22.77 1.59 -15.30
C ASN A 56 -21.88 2.26 -14.24
N ASN A 57 -21.83 1.71 -13.04
CA ASN A 57 -21.04 2.21 -11.91
C ASN A 57 -20.39 1.05 -11.15
N ILE A 58 -19.20 1.29 -10.60
CA ILE A 58 -18.52 0.34 -9.71
C ILE A 58 -18.70 0.84 -8.28
N ASN A 59 -19.23 -0.01 -7.40
CA ASN A 59 -19.34 0.33 -5.99
C ASN A 59 -18.03 0.03 -5.25
N PHE A 60 -17.10 0.99 -5.29
CA PHE A 60 -15.74 0.83 -4.76
C PHE A 60 -15.67 0.65 -3.24
N ILE A 61 -16.65 1.16 -2.47
CA ILE A 61 -16.62 1.10 -1.00
C ILE A 61 -16.75 -0.35 -0.48
N ASP A 62 -17.36 -1.23 -1.28
CA ASP A 62 -17.61 -2.63 -0.91
C ASP A 62 -16.57 -3.59 -1.49
N ILE A 63 -15.44 -3.07 -1.99
CA ILE A 63 -14.32 -3.86 -2.52
C ILE A 63 -13.14 -3.74 -1.57
N TYR A 64 -12.68 -4.88 -1.07
CA TYR A 64 -11.66 -4.98 -0.04
C TYR A 64 -10.45 -5.80 -0.52
N GLY A 65 -9.37 -5.74 0.26
CA GLY A 65 -8.12 -6.46 0.02
C GLY A 65 -7.01 -5.59 -0.56
N ALA A 66 -5.92 -6.22 -0.99
CA ALA A 66 -4.74 -5.59 -1.57
C ALA A 66 -4.61 -6.04 -3.03
N PHE A 67 -5.01 -5.19 -3.97
CA PHE A 67 -5.14 -5.60 -5.36
C PHE A 67 -4.91 -4.47 -6.36
N SER A 68 -4.57 -4.90 -7.58
CA SER A 68 -4.56 -4.08 -8.79
C SER A 68 -5.47 -4.72 -9.83
N ILE A 69 -6.30 -3.93 -10.49
CA ILE A 69 -7.25 -4.43 -11.50
C ILE A 69 -7.28 -3.52 -12.73
N VAL A 70 -7.34 -4.15 -13.91
CA VAL A 70 -7.49 -3.53 -15.22
C VAL A 70 -8.67 -4.21 -15.94
N ILE A 71 -9.65 -3.43 -16.38
CA ILE A 71 -10.85 -3.89 -17.06
C ILE A 71 -10.83 -3.30 -18.47
N VAL A 72 -10.78 -4.17 -19.47
CA VAL A 72 -10.90 -3.82 -20.89
C VAL A 72 -12.34 -4.07 -21.33
N LYS A 73 -13.01 -3.01 -21.74
CA LYS A 73 -14.39 -3.03 -22.23
C LYS A 73 -14.46 -3.49 -23.70
N PRO A 74 -15.65 -3.89 -24.19
CA PRO A 74 -15.84 -4.24 -25.60
C PRO A 74 -15.50 -3.12 -26.59
N ASP A 75 -15.61 -1.86 -26.16
CA ASP A 75 -15.27 -0.67 -26.96
C ASP A 75 -13.79 -0.26 -26.84
N ASN A 76 -12.94 -1.14 -26.31
CA ASN A 76 -11.52 -0.90 -25.99
C ASN A 76 -11.25 0.20 -24.97
N THR A 77 -12.28 0.72 -24.28
CA THR A 77 -12.07 1.58 -23.11
C THR A 77 -11.43 0.75 -22.00
N ILE A 78 -10.35 1.25 -21.39
CA ILE A 78 -9.70 0.61 -20.26
C ILE A 78 -10.06 1.36 -18.98
N ILE A 79 -10.45 0.62 -17.95
CA ILE A 79 -10.64 1.12 -16.59
C ILE A 79 -9.60 0.44 -15.70
N PHE A 80 -8.84 1.20 -14.91
CA PHE A 80 -7.92 0.62 -13.93
C PHE A 80 -7.98 1.33 -12.59
N PHE A 81 -7.78 0.56 -11.52
CA PHE A 81 -7.77 1.04 -10.14
C PHE A 81 -7.10 0.02 -9.22
N THR A 82 -6.84 0.45 -7.99
CA THR A 82 -6.28 -0.40 -6.93
C THR A 82 -7.20 -0.40 -5.70
N ASP A 83 -6.76 -1.04 -4.62
CA ASP A 83 -7.45 -0.98 -3.33
C ASP A 83 -7.60 0.45 -2.79
N ASN A 84 -8.49 0.61 -1.80
CA ASN A 84 -8.80 1.89 -1.19
C ASN A 84 -7.80 2.25 -0.06
N SER A 85 -6.98 1.31 0.41
CA SER A 85 -6.17 1.41 1.62
C SER A 85 -4.69 1.71 1.36
N ASN A 86 -4.33 2.09 0.13
CA ASN A 86 -2.95 2.34 -0.29
C ASN A 86 -2.02 1.11 -0.15
N MET A 87 -2.50 -0.11 -0.44
CA MET A 87 -1.63 -1.30 -0.43
C MET A 87 -0.99 -1.60 -1.80
N ARG A 88 -1.67 -1.26 -2.90
CA ARG A 88 -1.19 -1.48 -4.28
C ARG A 88 -1.33 -0.22 -5.16
N CYS A 89 -0.46 -0.06 -6.16
CA CYS A 89 -0.43 1.10 -7.06
C CYS A 89 -0.19 0.75 -8.51
N PHE A 90 -0.51 1.73 -9.36
CA PHE A 90 0.04 1.84 -10.70
C PHE A 90 0.90 3.10 -10.77
N PHE A 91 2.01 3.00 -11.48
CA PHE A 91 2.77 4.14 -11.96
C PHE A 91 2.16 4.62 -13.28
N ILE A 92 2.10 5.93 -13.46
CA ILE A 92 1.45 6.59 -14.60
C ILE A 92 2.47 7.57 -15.19
N GLY A 93 2.90 7.26 -16.42
CA GLY A 93 3.73 8.14 -17.25
C GLY A 93 2.89 9.00 -18.19
N ASN A 94 3.53 9.53 -19.24
CA ASN A 94 2.85 10.38 -20.23
C ASN A 94 1.90 9.58 -21.15
N SER A 95 2.32 8.37 -21.53
CA SER A 95 1.61 7.51 -22.48
C SER A 95 1.58 6.04 -22.05
N THR A 96 1.98 5.79 -20.81
CA THR A 96 2.11 4.46 -20.23
C THR A 96 1.51 4.38 -18.82
N VAL A 97 1.03 3.20 -18.47
CA VAL A 97 0.65 2.82 -17.10
C VAL A 97 1.28 1.47 -16.82
N SER A 98 1.94 1.32 -15.67
CA SER A 98 2.51 0.04 -15.28
C SER A 98 2.39 -0.22 -13.79
N SER A 99 2.45 -1.51 -13.41
CA SER A 99 2.73 -1.91 -12.04
C SER A 99 4.22 -1.77 -11.66
N SER A 100 5.11 -1.48 -12.62
CA SER A 100 6.54 -1.22 -12.41
C SER A 100 6.95 0.19 -12.86
N PHE A 101 7.60 0.91 -11.96
CA PHE A 101 8.23 2.20 -12.15
C PHE A 101 9.42 2.10 -13.11
N LEU A 102 10.29 1.10 -12.93
CA LEU A 102 11.48 0.91 -13.77
C LEU A 102 11.09 0.64 -15.22
N GLU A 103 10.00 -0.09 -15.45
CA GLU A 103 9.48 -0.35 -16.78
C GLU A 103 9.03 0.92 -17.50
N ILE A 104 8.30 1.82 -16.81
CA ILE A 104 7.93 3.13 -17.38
C ILE A 104 9.16 3.97 -17.68
N ALA A 105 10.07 4.09 -16.72
CA ALA A 105 11.29 4.87 -16.88
C ALA A 105 12.09 4.42 -18.12
N LYS A 106 12.20 3.09 -18.32
CA LYS A 106 12.86 2.48 -19.46
C LYS A 106 12.14 2.76 -20.79
N VAL A 107 10.82 2.55 -20.85
CA VAL A 107 10.05 2.68 -22.11
C VAL A 107 9.88 4.13 -22.52
N GLU A 108 9.58 5.03 -21.58
CA GLU A 108 9.46 6.46 -21.84
C GLU A 108 10.81 7.18 -21.90
N LYS A 109 11.92 6.47 -21.61
CA LYS A 109 13.30 7.00 -21.61
C LYS A 109 13.46 8.22 -20.72
N ILE A 110 12.89 8.15 -19.52
CA ILE A 110 12.94 9.24 -18.55
C ILE A 110 14.25 9.16 -17.78
N ASP A 111 15.07 10.20 -17.89
CA ASP A 111 16.40 10.29 -17.27
C ASP A 111 16.56 11.48 -16.30
N GLN A 112 15.50 12.29 -16.12
CA GLN A 112 15.54 13.47 -15.27
C GLN A 112 14.95 13.19 -13.89
N PHE A 113 15.75 13.43 -12.84
CA PHE A 113 15.28 13.39 -11.46
C PHE A 113 14.35 14.56 -11.12
N ASP A 114 13.36 14.27 -10.29
CA ASP A 114 12.59 15.28 -9.57
C ASP A 114 13.38 15.71 -8.33
N ILE A 115 13.96 16.91 -8.37
CA ILE A 115 14.87 17.41 -7.32
C ILE A 115 14.15 17.55 -5.96
N GLU A 116 12.85 17.87 -5.96
CA GLU A 116 12.07 17.94 -4.74
C GLU A 116 11.89 16.55 -4.13
N SER A 117 11.58 15.54 -4.94
CA SER A 117 11.51 14.14 -4.50
C SER A 117 12.86 13.62 -3.99
N ILE A 118 13.98 14.02 -4.61
CA ILE A 118 15.33 13.68 -4.11
C ILE A 118 15.57 14.32 -2.74
N TYR A 119 15.21 15.60 -2.57
CA TYR A 119 15.27 16.26 -1.26
C TYR A 119 14.45 15.51 -0.22
N GLU A 120 13.19 15.16 -0.54
CA GLU A 120 12.30 14.43 0.37
C GLU A 120 12.87 13.07 0.76
N LEU A 121 13.37 12.30 -0.21
CA LEU A 121 13.97 11.00 0.05
C LEU A 121 15.18 11.12 0.98
N LEU A 122 16.08 12.07 0.73
CA LEU A 122 17.29 12.24 1.53
C LEU A 122 16.99 12.80 2.93
N LYS A 123 16.01 13.70 3.04
CA LYS A 123 15.67 14.38 4.30
C LYS A 123 14.74 13.54 5.18
N PHE A 124 13.73 12.90 4.60
CA PHE A 124 12.65 12.20 5.33
C PHE A 124 12.64 10.68 5.13
N GLY A 125 13.48 10.16 4.22
CA GLY A 125 13.53 8.74 3.90
C GLY A 125 12.37 8.25 3.02
N CYS A 126 11.58 9.16 2.44
CA CYS A 126 10.48 8.84 1.53
C CYS A 126 10.08 10.03 0.66
N VAL A 127 9.39 9.76 -0.44
CA VAL A 127 8.78 10.76 -1.33
C VAL A 127 7.29 10.94 -0.96
N TYR A 128 6.81 12.17 -0.92
CA TYR A 128 5.44 12.50 -0.54
C TYR A 128 4.56 12.85 -1.74
N PHE A 129 3.24 12.89 -1.48
CA PHE A 129 2.23 13.44 -2.38
C PHE A 129 2.07 12.75 -3.74
N GLY A 130 2.45 11.48 -3.86
CA GLY A 130 2.23 10.68 -5.08
C GLY A 130 3.22 10.98 -6.22
N LYS A 131 4.30 11.69 -5.92
CA LYS A 131 5.45 11.84 -6.82
C LYS A 131 6.32 10.58 -6.82
N THR A 132 7.22 10.51 -7.79
CA THR A 132 8.33 9.54 -7.82
C THR A 132 9.67 10.27 -7.91
N LEU A 133 10.77 9.53 -7.94
CA LEU A 133 12.12 10.11 -8.08
C LEU A 133 12.37 10.68 -9.48
N LEU A 134 11.61 10.26 -10.50
CA LEU A 134 11.77 10.73 -11.87
C LEU A 134 10.62 11.64 -12.29
N LYS A 135 10.95 12.68 -13.05
CA LYS A 135 9.94 13.64 -13.55
C LYS A 135 8.99 12.95 -14.52
N GLY A 136 7.71 13.31 -14.44
CA GLY A 136 6.68 12.82 -15.37
C GLY A 136 6.13 11.43 -15.02
N ILE A 137 6.61 10.77 -13.96
CA ILE A 137 6.00 9.54 -13.45
C ILE A 137 5.31 9.85 -12.12
N SER A 138 4.02 9.54 -12.06
CA SER A 138 3.18 9.72 -10.87
C SER A 138 2.62 8.39 -10.38
N ILE A 139 2.17 8.36 -9.14
CA ILE A 139 1.55 7.19 -8.51
C ILE A 139 0.04 7.38 -8.52
N SER A 140 -0.71 6.37 -8.96
CA SER A 140 -2.19 6.37 -8.94
C SER A 140 -2.73 6.64 -7.54
N GLU A 141 -3.88 7.27 -7.34
CA GLU A 141 -4.40 7.55 -5.98
C GLU A 141 -5.44 6.49 -5.53
N SER A 142 -5.46 6.15 -4.24
CA SER A 142 -6.33 5.07 -3.72
C SER A 142 -7.82 5.43 -3.74
N ASP A 143 -8.16 6.72 -3.76
CA ASP A 143 -9.51 7.26 -3.88
C ASP A 143 -9.93 7.54 -5.35
N LYS A 144 -9.07 7.18 -6.32
CA LYS A 144 -9.31 7.40 -7.74
C LYS A 144 -9.33 6.10 -8.53
N PHE A 145 -10.06 6.13 -9.64
CA PHE A 145 -9.92 5.17 -10.72
C PHE A 145 -9.65 5.94 -12.00
N TYR A 146 -9.11 5.24 -13.00
CA TYR A 146 -8.61 5.86 -14.20
C TYR A 146 -9.26 5.21 -15.42
N VAL A 147 -9.54 6.04 -16.43
CA VAL A 147 -10.17 5.61 -17.67
C VAL A 147 -9.28 6.03 -18.84
N ILE A 148 -8.81 5.06 -19.63
CA ILE A 148 -8.11 5.31 -20.88
C ILE A 148 -9.10 5.16 -22.02
N LYS A 149 -9.30 6.26 -22.76
CA LYS A 149 -10.11 6.30 -23.97
C LYS A 149 -9.52 7.29 -24.97
N ASN A 150 -9.39 6.90 -26.23
CA ASN A 150 -8.84 7.74 -27.30
C ASN A 150 -7.51 8.39 -26.91
N GLU A 151 -6.54 7.60 -26.42
CA GLU A 151 -5.19 8.03 -26.03
C GLU A 151 -5.15 9.02 -24.84
N LYS A 152 -6.26 9.20 -24.12
CA LYS A 152 -6.32 10.05 -22.93
C LYS A 152 -6.59 9.21 -21.70
N CYS A 153 -5.74 9.36 -20.69
CA CYS A 153 -5.97 8.84 -19.35
C CYS A 153 -6.68 9.90 -18.50
N GLN A 154 -7.92 9.62 -18.12
CA GLN A 154 -8.73 10.49 -17.27
C GLN A 154 -8.75 9.93 -15.84
N CYS A 155 -8.53 10.81 -14.87
CA CYS A 155 -8.64 10.48 -13.44
C CYS A 155 -10.07 10.79 -12.95
N VAL A 156 -10.70 9.84 -12.26
CA VAL A 156 -12.08 9.94 -11.77
C VAL A 156 -12.13 9.56 -10.30
N ASP A 157 -12.95 10.28 -9.53
CA ASP A 157 -13.15 10.03 -8.10
C ASP A 157 -13.99 8.77 -7.84
N LYS A 158 -13.51 7.87 -6.98
CA LYS A 158 -14.26 6.65 -6.58
C LYS A 158 -15.45 6.95 -5.66
N LYS A 159 -15.52 8.16 -5.08
CA LYS A 159 -16.55 8.63 -4.15
C LYS A 159 -16.70 7.75 -2.90
N ILE A 160 -15.58 7.21 -2.41
CA ILE A 160 -15.54 6.33 -1.24
C ILE A 160 -15.63 7.08 0.11
N GLY A 161 -15.52 8.41 0.10
CA GLY A 161 -15.48 9.22 1.32
C GLY A 161 -14.10 9.30 1.97
N GLY A 162 -14.01 10.02 3.10
CA GLY A 162 -12.79 10.12 3.90
C GLY A 162 -12.77 9.15 5.07
N ILE A 163 -11.64 9.03 5.76
CA ILE A 163 -11.48 8.20 6.97
C ILE A 163 -12.36 8.69 8.15
N ASP A 164 -12.77 9.95 8.09
CA ASP A 164 -13.69 10.61 9.03
C ASP A 164 -15.17 10.31 8.75
N ASN A 165 -15.48 9.69 7.61
CA ASN A 165 -16.85 9.29 7.30
C ASN A 165 -17.25 8.08 8.16
N LYS A 166 -18.55 7.98 8.47
CA LYS A 166 -19.09 6.79 9.14
C LYS A 166 -18.83 5.55 8.28
N THR A 167 -18.24 4.53 8.87
CA THR A 167 -18.00 3.23 8.21
C THR A 167 -19.30 2.54 7.82
N SER A 168 -19.27 1.76 6.72
CA SER A 168 -20.34 0.83 6.32
C SER A 168 -20.24 -0.53 7.04
N ILE A 169 -19.27 -0.69 7.94
CA ILE A 169 -19.11 -1.86 8.79
C ILE A 169 -19.87 -1.61 10.09
N ASP A 170 -21.03 -2.22 10.22
CA ASP A 170 -21.86 -2.09 11.43
C ASP A 170 -21.32 -2.92 12.61
N ASN A 171 -20.64 -4.04 12.32
CA ASN A 171 -20.13 -4.96 13.33
C ASN A 171 -18.75 -5.53 12.92
N VAL A 172 -17.76 -5.39 13.80
CA VAL A 172 -16.38 -5.84 13.56
C VAL A 172 -16.28 -7.36 13.48
N ASN A 173 -17.02 -8.11 14.30
CA ASN A 173 -17.00 -9.58 14.26
C ASN A 173 -17.55 -10.08 12.91
N THR A 174 -18.66 -9.51 12.45
CA THR A 174 -19.22 -9.83 11.13
C THR A 174 -18.22 -9.51 10.01
N PHE A 175 -17.47 -8.42 10.10
CA PHE A 175 -16.43 -8.11 9.13
C PHE A 175 -15.34 -9.19 9.08
N PHE A 176 -14.84 -9.65 10.24
CA PHE A 176 -13.82 -10.71 10.27
C PHE A 176 -14.36 -12.08 9.85
N GLU A 177 -15.63 -12.38 10.13
CA GLU A 177 -16.31 -13.57 9.61
C GLU A 177 -16.41 -13.54 8.08
N GLU A 178 -16.79 -12.39 7.51
CA GLU A 178 -16.85 -12.21 6.06
C GLU A 178 -15.46 -12.26 5.41
N MET A 179 -14.45 -11.69 6.07
CA MET A 179 -13.05 -11.78 5.64
C MET A 179 -12.56 -13.23 5.67
N ALA A 180 -12.80 -13.97 6.75
CA ALA A 180 -12.42 -15.37 6.85
C ALA A 180 -13.13 -16.22 5.78
N TYR A 181 -14.41 -15.97 5.53
CA TYR A 181 -15.13 -16.61 4.43
C TYR A 181 -14.50 -16.28 3.08
N ALA A 182 -14.14 -15.01 2.84
CA ALA A 182 -13.53 -14.58 1.59
C ALA A 182 -12.17 -15.26 1.35
N LEU A 183 -11.38 -15.44 2.41
CA LEU A 183 -10.03 -15.99 2.36
C LEU A 183 -9.96 -17.52 2.57
N SER A 184 -11.09 -18.21 2.72
CA SER A 184 -11.07 -19.63 3.13
C SER A 184 -10.48 -20.60 2.09
N GLU A 185 -10.18 -20.12 0.89
CA GLU A 185 -9.54 -20.89 -0.19
C GLU A 185 -8.06 -20.48 -0.37
N CYS A 186 -7.56 -19.57 0.46
CA CYS A 186 -6.17 -19.11 0.45
C CYS A 186 -5.35 -19.89 1.49
N ASN A 187 -4.08 -20.13 1.17
CA ASN A 187 -3.07 -20.50 2.16
C ASN A 187 -2.61 -19.24 2.88
N ILE A 188 -2.95 -19.11 4.17
CA ILE A 188 -2.75 -17.88 4.94
C ILE A 188 -1.57 -18.04 5.91
N THR A 189 -0.68 -17.05 5.91
CA THR A 189 0.31 -16.85 6.97
C THR A 189 0.10 -15.53 7.68
N LEU A 190 0.38 -15.47 8.97
CA LEU A 190 0.20 -14.27 9.79
C LEU A 190 1.45 -13.98 10.64
N SER A 191 1.89 -12.72 10.64
CA SER A 191 2.96 -12.28 11.55
C SER A 191 2.39 -12.04 12.93
N LEU A 192 2.61 -12.98 13.85
CA LEU A 192 2.15 -12.87 15.23
C LEU A 192 3.27 -12.26 16.07
N THR A 193 3.14 -10.98 16.39
CA THR A 193 4.01 -10.26 17.33
C THR A 193 3.41 -10.25 18.74
N GLY A 194 4.20 -9.84 19.74
CA GLY A 194 3.71 -9.51 21.08
C GLY A 194 2.88 -8.22 21.14
N GLY A 195 2.95 -7.39 20.08
CA GLY A 195 2.10 -6.22 19.89
C GLY A 195 0.60 -6.55 19.94
N TYR A 196 -0.21 -5.55 20.29
CA TYR A 196 -1.67 -5.70 20.33
C TYR A 196 -2.27 -6.01 18.95
N ASP A 197 -1.77 -5.36 17.90
CA ASP A 197 -2.44 -5.32 16.60
C ASP A 197 -2.48 -6.69 15.92
N SER A 198 -1.35 -7.38 15.81
CA SER A 198 -1.30 -8.73 15.23
C SER A 198 -2.09 -9.75 16.05
N ARG A 199 -2.10 -9.60 17.38
CA ARG A 199 -2.86 -10.49 18.28
C ARG A 199 -4.36 -10.31 18.12
N MET A 200 -4.82 -9.08 17.89
CA MET A 200 -6.22 -8.79 17.62
C MET A 200 -6.66 -9.42 16.29
N VAL A 201 -5.90 -9.21 15.21
CA VAL A 201 -6.18 -9.85 13.90
C VAL A 201 -6.21 -11.37 14.02
N PHE A 202 -5.22 -11.96 14.70
CA PHE A 202 -5.18 -13.40 14.94
C PHE A 202 -6.39 -13.90 15.74
N ALA A 203 -6.71 -13.26 16.86
CA ALA A 203 -7.84 -13.64 17.70
C ALA A 203 -9.18 -13.59 16.96
N CYS A 204 -9.36 -12.60 16.06
CA CYS A 204 -10.57 -12.46 15.26
C CYS A 204 -10.70 -13.49 14.13
N LEU A 205 -9.60 -14.08 13.64
CA LEU A 205 -9.62 -14.95 12.45
C LEU A 205 -9.34 -16.43 12.74
N ASN A 206 -8.56 -16.75 13.79
CA ASN A 206 -8.03 -18.10 14.03
C ASN A 206 -9.10 -19.19 14.17
N ASN A 207 -10.31 -18.83 14.60
CA ASN A 207 -11.41 -19.78 14.75
C ASN A 207 -12.18 -20.04 13.45
N TYR A 208 -11.94 -19.25 12.39
CA TYR A 208 -12.72 -19.28 11.15
C TYR A 208 -11.92 -19.78 9.96
N VAL A 209 -10.60 -19.62 9.96
CA VAL A 209 -9.73 -20.02 8.85
C VAL A 209 -8.39 -20.57 9.36
N PRO A 210 -7.81 -21.60 8.73
CA PRO A 210 -6.45 -22.04 9.03
C PRO A 210 -5.42 -20.93 8.78
N ILE A 211 -4.55 -20.69 9.75
CA ILE A 211 -3.50 -19.68 9.69
C ILE A 211 -2.21 -20.27 10.24
N ASP A 212 -1.14 -20.17 9.46
CA ASP A 212 0.22 -20.49 9.91
C ASP A 212 0.90 -19.26 10.48
N LEU A 213 1.40 -19.39 11.70
CA LEU A 213 1.96 -18.28 12.47
C LEU A 213 3.47 -18.20 12.30
N PHE A 214 3.98 -16.98 12.24
CA PHE A 214 5.41 -16.75 12.35
C PHE A 214 5.73 -15.45 13.08
N ILE A 215 6.97 -15.36 13.54
CA ILE A 215 7.59 -14.11 13.99
C ILE A 215 9.04 -14.06 13.50
N SER A 216 9.50 -12.87 13.08
CA SER A 216 10.90 -12.68 12.71
C SER A 216 11.68 -12.08 13.88
N GLY A 217 12.83 -12.67 14.20
CA GLY A 217 13.75 -12.12 15.20
C GLY A 217 14.94 -13.04 15.42
N ASP A 218 16.05 -12.48 15.87
CA ASP A 218 17.32 -13.19 16.09
C ASP A 218 17.57 -13.55 17.57
N ASN A 219 16.81 -12.97 18.48
CA ASN A 219 16.91 -13.20 19.92
C ASN A 219 15.63 -13.85 20.48
N ASP A 220 15.71 -15.14 20.81
CA ASP A 220 14.58 -15.89 21.39
C ASP A 220 14.14 -15.36 22.77
N GLU A 221 15.00 -14.59 23.45
CA GLU A 221 14.68 -13.97 24.74
C GLU A 221 13.92 -12.65 24.63
N ASP A 222 13.73 -12.14 23.40
CA ASP A 222 12.99 -10.91 23.14
C ASP A 222 11.54 -11.04 23.64
N SER A 223 11.05 -9.98 24.29
CA SER A 223 9.69 -9.94 24.83
C SER A 223 8.62 -10.18 23.76
N ASP A 224 8.85 -9.70 22.54
CA ASP A 224 7.92 -9.83 21.41
C ASP A 224 7.78 -11.30 21.00
N ILE A 225 8.90 -12.04 20.95
CA ILE A 225 8.93 -13.49 20.67
C ILE A 225 8.33 -14.29 21.81
N LYS A 226 8.66 -13.98 23.06
CA LYS A 226 8.08 -14.66 24.23
C LYS A 226 6.56 -14.54 24.28
N ILE A 227 6.04 -13.33 24.03
CA ILE A 227 4.59 -13.10 24.03
C ILE A 227 3.95 -13.82 22.84
N ALA A 228 4.55 -13.77 21.65
CA ALA A 228 4.02 -14.47 20.47
C ALA A 228 3.94 -16.00 20.69
N LYS A 229 5.00 -16.62 21.23
CA LYS A 229 5.02 -18.05 21.61
C LYS A 229 3.94 -18.38 22.64
N LYS A 230 3.79 -17.55 23.67
CA LYS A 230 2.73 -17.73 24.68
C LYS A 230 1.33 -17.69 24.05
N VAL A 231 1.09 -16.77 23.11
CA VAL A 231 -0.21 -16.65 22.43
C VAL A 231 -0.47 -17.84 21.52
N SER A 232 0.54 -18.31 20.78
CA SER A 232 0.40 -19.49 19.92
C SER A 232 0.15 -20.77 20.74
N GLU A 233 0.82 -20.92 21.89
CA GLU A 233 0.57 -22.01 22.84
C GLU A 233 -0.87 -22.01 23.35
N ILE A 234 -1.41 -20.85 23.78
CA ILE A 234 -2.81 -20.72 24.22
C ILE A 234 -3.77 -21.10 23.09
N ALA A 235 -3.45 -20.76 21.84
CA ALA A 235 -4.26 -21.09 20.67
C ALA A 235 -4.04 -22.51 20.14
N ASN A 236 -3.17 -23.31 20.78
CA ASN A 236 -2.74 -24.63 20.33
C ASN A 236 -2.23 -24.63 18.87
N LYS A 237 -1.37 -23.66 18.56
CA LYS A 237 -0.75 -23.46 17.25
C LYS A 237 0.77 -23.45 17.36
N ASN A 238 1.41 -23.98 16.32
CA ASN A 238 2.85 -23.82 16.14
C ASN A 238 3.15 -22.41 15.61
N ILE A 239 4.32 -21.87 15.96
CA ILE A 239 4.83 -20.60 15.45
C ILE A 239 6.26 -20.77 14.94
N ASP A 240 6.49 -20.35 13.70
CA ASP A 240 7.83 -20.28 13.10
C ASP A 240 8.59 -19.06 13.64
N VAL A 241 9.77 -19.26 14.23
CA VAL A 241 10.70 -18.16 14.52
C VAL A 241 11.73 -18.04 13.39
N ILE A 242 11.59 -17.00 12.58
CA ILE A 242 12.39 -16.81 11.37
C ILE A 242 13.58 -15.90 11.67
N LYS A 243 14.78 -16.47 11.58
CA LYS A 243 16.04 -15.74 11.71
C LYS A 243 16.53 -15.31 10.33
N VAL A 244 16.26 -14.06 9.94
CA VAL A 244 16.71 -13.56 8.64
C VAL A 244 18.21 -13.26 8.68
N LYS A 245 18.98 -14.06 7.95
CA LYS A 245 20.43 -13.89 7.82
C LYS A 245 20.73 -12.68 6.94
N LYS A 246 21.52 -11.74 7.46
CA LYS A 246 22.06 -10.65 6.63
C LYS A 246 22.92 -11.23 5.50
N PRO A 247 22.81 -10.72 4.27
CA PRO A 247 23.61 -11.21 3.16
C PRO A 247 25.11 -11.00 3.44
N LYS A 248 25.93 -12.05 3.30
CA LYS A 248 27.38 -11.99 3.52
C LYS A 248 28.12 -11.14 2.48
N LYS A 249 27.56 -10.99 1.28
CA LYS A 249 28.09 -10.17 0.17
C LYS A 249 26.95 -9.32 -0.39
N LEU A 250 26.92 -8.05 0.01
CA LEU A 250 25.87 -7.11 -0.38
C LEU A 250 25.93 -6.82 -1.89
N ASP A 251 27.14 -6.60 -2.42
CA ASP A 251 27.38 -6.11 -3.79
C ASP A 251 26.73 -6.96 -4.90
N LYS A 252 26.75 -8.29 -4.76
CA LYS A 252 26.14 -9.20 -5.75
C LYS A 252 24.61 -9.23 -5.71
N LYS A 253 24.01 -8.77 -4.60
CA LYS A 253 22.55 -8.76 -4.40
C LYS A 253 21.94 -7.36 -4.52
N LEU A 254 22.74 -6.30 -4.62
CA LEU A 254 22.24 -4.94 -4.71
C LEU A 254 21.34 -4.72 -5.92
N ASN A 255 21.71 -5.27 -7.09
CA ASN A 255 20.88 -5.17 -8.29
C ASN A 255 19.53 -5.85 -8.09
N ASN A 256 19.51 -7.07 -7.52
CA ASN A 256 18.26 -7.75 -7.21
C ASN A 256 17.42 -6.93 -6.23
N PHE A 257 17.99 -6.42 -5.14
CA PHE A 257 17.22 -5.60 -4.20
C PHE A 257 16.74 -4.28 -4.82
N PHE A 258 17.47 -3.72 -5.78
CA PHE A 258 17.03 -2.55 -6.53
C PHE A 258 15.86 -2.87 -7.48
N GLU A 259 15.91 -4.03 -8.15
CA GLU A 259 14.85 -4.55 -9.02
C GLU A 259 13.61 -4.91 -8.21
N ASP A 260 13.75 -5.67 -7.12
CA ASP A 260 12.67 -5.98 -6.17
C ASP A 260 12.04 -4.67 -5.68
N ALA A 261 12.88 -3.71 -5.28
CA ALA A 261 12.46 -2.37 -4.85
C ALA A 261 11.88 -1.47 -5.94
N ASP A 262 11.87 -1.93 -7.18
CA ASP A 262 11.41 -1.21 -8.36
C ASP A 262 11.96 0.23 -8.39
N GLY A 263 13.16 0.45 -7.83
CA GLY A 263 13.80 1.75 -7.67
C GLY A 263 13.06 2.82 -6.84
N VAL A 264 11.96 2.50 -6.14
CA VAL A 264 11.05 3.49 -5.51
C VAL A 264 11.13 3.53 -3.98
N VAL A 265 11.64 2.48 -3.33
CA VAL A 265 11.80 2.44 -1.87
C VAL A 265 13.26 2.39 -1.46
N SER A 266 13.55 2.80 -0.22
CA SER A 266 14.85 2.51 0.38
C SER A 266 15.00 0.99 0.52
N PHE A 267 15.96 0.41 -0.20
CA PHE A 267 16.15 -1.04 -0.27
C PHE A 267 17.41 -1.52 0.45
N VAL A 268 18.36 -0.63 0.71
CA VAL A 268 19.58 -0.93 1.48
C VAL A 268 19.35 -0.66 2.97
N ASN A 269 18.32 -1.27 3.55
CA ASN A 269 18.09 -1.23 5.00
C ASN A 269 17.68 -2.61 5.54
N ASN A 270 17.93 -2.84 6.84
CA ASN A 270 17.66 -4.14 7.48
C ASN A 270 16.18 -4.53 7.39
N GLY A 271 15.25 -3.57 7.46
CA GLY A 271 13.81 -3.82 7.40
C GLY A 271 13.41 -4.39 6.03
N PHE A 272 13.83 -3.73 4.96
CA PHE A 272 13.60 -4.15 3.58
C PHE A 272 14.18 -5.53 3.30
N ILE A 273 15.48 -5.71 3.57
CA ILE A 273 16.16 -6.99 3.33
C ILE A 273 15.48 -8.12 4.11
N ARG A 274 15.05 -7.84 5.35
CA ARG A 274 14.36 -8.83 6.18
C ARG A 274 13.04 -9.26 5.55
N ILE A 275 12.20 -8.29 5.20
CA ILE A 275 10.84 -8.57 4.76
C ILE A 275 10.79 -9.11 3.32
N ASN A 276 11.70 -8.66 2.45
CA ASN A 276 11.83 -9.17 1.08
C ASN A 276 12.20 -10.67 1.09
N ASN A 277 13.25 -11.05 1.83
CA ASN A 277 13.63 -12.45 1.98
C ASN A 277 12.50 -13.29 2.58
N PHE A 278 11.79 -12.73 3.56
CA PHE A 278 10.66 -13.40 4.21
C PHE A 278 9.54 -13.70 3.21
N LEU A 279 9.12 -12.72 2.40
CA LEU A 279 8.03 -12.93 1.46
C LEU A 279 8.38 -13.91 0.36
N HIS A 280 9.59 -13.86 -0.19
CA HIS A 280 10.04 -14.88 -1.14
C HIS A 280 10.05 -16.28 -0.50
N GLU A 281 10.48 -16.42 0.76
CA GLU A 281 10.42 -17.70 1.45
C GLU A 281 8.98 -18.22 1.60
N ARG A 282 8.03 -17.34 1.94
CA ARG A 282 6.61 -17.71 2.11
C ARG A 282 5.94 -18.01 0.78
N ALA A 283 6.17 -17.21 -0.25
CA ALA A 283 5.68 -17.49 -1.60
C ALA A 283 6.16 -18.86 -2.09
N ASN A 284 7.43 -19.20 -1.86
CA ASN A 284 7.99 -20.51 -2.20
C ASN A 284 7.40 -21.68 -1.39
N LYS A 285 6.80 -21.41 -0.22
CA LYS A 285 6.05 -22.39 0.58
C LYS A 285 4.58 -22.50 0.15
N GLY A 286 4.14 -21.73 -0.84
CA GLY A 286 2.79 -21.78 -1.40
C GLY A 286 1.76 -20.97 -0.61
N TYR A 287 2.17 -19.98 0.19
CA TYR A 287 1.24 -19.04 0.81
C TYR A 287 0.71 -18.03 -0.20
N ASP A 288 -0.61 -17.81 -0.17
CA ASP A 288 -1.31 -16.86 -1.05
C ASP A 288 -1.57 -15.52 -0.37
N CYS A 289 -1.63 -15.50 0.97
CA CYS A 289 -2.04 -14.34 1.74
C CYS A 289 -1.17 -14.16 2.99
N TYR A 290 -0.60 -12.96 3.12
CA TYR A 290 0.12 -12.53 4.31
C TYR A 290 -0.70 -11.52 5.11
N LEU A 291 -1.03 -11.88 6.35
CA LEU A 291 -1.76 -11.03 7.28
C LEU A 291 -0.83 -10.42 8.34
N THR A 292 -1.08 -9.17 8.70
CA THR A 292 -0.32 -8.43 9.71
C THR A 292 -1.24 -7.58 10.59
N GLY A 293 -0.68 -7.05 11.68
CA GLY A 293 -1.29 -5.96 12.45
C GLY A 293 -0.97 -4.56 11.93
N ASP A 294 -0.31 -4.41 10.77
CA ASP A 294 0.00 -3.10 10.22
C ASP A 294 -1.29 -2.32 9.93
N GLY A 295 -1.22 -0.99 10.06
CA GLY A 295 -2.39 -0.13 10.05
C GLY A 295 -3.15 -0.06 11.38
N GLY A 296 -2.89 -0.96 12.35
CA GLY A 296 -3.53 -0.94 13.67
C GLY A 296 -3.33 0.35 14.48
N VAL A 297 -2.30 1.13 14.14
CA VAL A 297 -2.05 2.47 14.70
C VAL A 297 -3.18 3.47 14.44
N LEU A 298 -4.00 3.27 13.39
CA LEU A 298 -5.19 4.08 13.11
C LEU A 298 -6.28 3.95 14.19
N HIS A 299 -6.21 2.91 15.02
CA HIS A 299 -7.14 2.72 16.14
C HIS A 299 -6.58 3.25 17.48
N LYS A 300 -5.44 3.96 17.46
CA LYS A 300 -4.70 4.36 18.66
C LYS A 300 -4.46 5.86 18.72
N ASP A 301 -3.93 6.31 19.85
CA ASP A 301 -3.68 7.72 20.12
C ASP A 301 -2.37 8.30 19.56
N TRP A 302 -1.59 7.48 18.85
CA TRP A 302 -0.20 7.77 18.52
C TRP A 302 -0.03 9.07 17.74
N TRP A 303 -0.85 9.34 16.73
CA TRP A 303 -0.70 10.50 15.85
C TRP A 303 -1.17 11.83 16.46
N TRP A 304 -1.89 11.77 17.58
CA TRP A 304 -2.50 12.91 18.26
C TRP A 304 -1.92 13.13 19.65
N ILE A 305 -1.11 12.20 20.19
CA ILE A 305 -0.46 12.34 21.51
C ILE A 305 0.33 13.65 21.67
N GLN A 306 0.80 14.23 20.57
CA GLN A 306 1.44 15.55 20.56
C GLN A 306 0.53 16.66 21.11
N ASP A 307 -0.79 16.51 21.03
CA ASP A 307 -1.76 17.47 21.55
C ASP A 307 -2.39 17.04 22.89
N PHE A 308 -1.93 15.94 23.51
CA PHE A 308 -2.42 15.50 24.81
C PHE A 308 -2.30 16.62 25.87
N PRO A 309 -3.33 16.83 26.73
CA PRO A 309 -4.62 16.13 26.81
C PRO A 309 -5.74 16.76 25.96
N PHE A 310 -5.42 17.68 25.06
CA PHE A 310 -6.39 18.53 24.37
C PHE A 310 -6.76 18.03 22.96
N TYR A 311 -7.55 16.97 22.93
CA TYR A 311 -8.12 16.42 21.71
C TYR A 311 -9.38 17.18 21.26
N LYS A 312 -9.79 16.96 20.00
CA LYS A 312 -10.95 17.62 19.36
C LYS A 312 -10.90 19.15 19.35
N LYS A 313 -9.71 19.74 19.31
CA LYS A 313 -9.54 21.18 19.05
C LYS A 313 -9.93 21.51 17.62
N ARG A 314 -10.56 22.68 17.41
CA ARG A 314 -10.90 23.18 16.06
C ARG A 314 -9.69 23.61 15.22
N ASN A 315 -8.52 23.71 15.84
CA ASN A 315 -7.29 24.10 15.18
C ASN A 315 -6.26 22.97 15.28
N THR A 316 -5.65 22.63 14.14
CA THR A 316 -4.63 21.60 14.01
C THR A 316 -3.25 22.26 14.06
N ASN A 317 -2.38 21.83 14.96
CA ASN A 317 -1.05 22.40 15.09
C ASN A 317 -0.08 21.78 14.07
N MET A 318 -0.12 22.27 12.83
CA MET A 318 0.72 21.76 11.74
C MET A 318 2.21 21.94 11.99
N LYS A 319 2.62 22.99 12.70
CA LYS A 319 4.02 23.21 13.07
C LYS A 319 4.54 22.13 14.00
N LYS A 320 3.77 21.84 15.05
CA LYS A 320 4.11 20.75 15.98
C LYS A 320 4.08 19.40 15.27
N PHE A 321 3.06 19.15 14.45
CA PHE A 321 2.97 17.94 13.65
C PHE A 321 4.20 17.74 12.76
N TYR A 322 4.61 18.76 12.00
CA TYR A 322 5.77 18.67 11.12
C TYR A 322 7.04 18.34 11.89
N SER A 323 7.35 19.10 12.94
CA SER A 323 8.56 18.88 13.76
C SER A 323 8.60 17.56 14.52
N GLN A 324 7.45 16.93 14.81
CA GLN A 324 7.39 15.70 15.62
C GLN A 324 7.06 14.43 14.83
N ARG A 325 6.53 14.57 13.60
CA ARG A 325 6.07 13.44 12.78
C ARG A 325 6.70 13.38 11.40
N ILE A 326 7.19 14.50 10.88
CA ILE A 326 7.74 14.61 9.53
C ILE A 326 9.24 14.86 9.61
N ASP A 327 9.66 16.00 10.16
CA ASP A 327 11.06 16.38 10.32
C ASP A 327 11.58 16.06 11.73
N VAL A 328 11.64 14.76 12.05
CA VAL A 328 12.07 14.29 13.39
C VAL A 328 13.58 14.36 13.57
N PHE A 329 14.35 14.24 12.48
CA PHE A 329 15.81 14.19 12.52
C PHE A 329 16.43 15.40 11.83
N LYS A 330 17.32 16.09 12.54
CA LYS A 330 18.15 17.13 11.93
C LYS A 330 19.20 16.46 11.04
N VAL A 331 19.15 16.80 9.76
CA VAL A 331 20.13 16.41 8.77
C VAL A 331 20.90 17.68 8.41
N ASP A 332 22.03 17.90 9.07
CA ASP A 332 22.88 19.06 8.83
C ASP A 332 24.01 18.70 7.84
N GLY A 333 24.30 19.59 6.90
CA GLY A 333 25.53 19.51 6.08
C GLY A 333 25.53 18.54 4.88
N ILE A 334 24.42 17.85 4.58
CA ILE A 334 24.36 16.86 3.48
C ILE A 334 23.93 17.48 2.13
N PHE A 335 23.31 18.66 2.15
CA PHE A 335 22.73 19.25 0.94
C PHE A 335 23.67 20.22 0.23
N GLY A 336 23.94 19.93 -1.05
CA GLY A 336 24.55 20.87 -1.98
C GLY A 336 23.65 22.09 -2.25
N LYS A 337 24.18 23.09 -2.96
CA LYS A 337 23.50 24.37 -3.22
C LYS A 337 22.10 24.22 -3.83
N GLU A 338 21.87 23.20 -4.66
CA GLU A 338 20.58 22.96 -5.31
C GLU A 338 19.51 22.47 -4.32
N LEU A 339 19.83 21.45 -3.52
CA LEU A 339 18.90 20.90 -2.52
C LEU A 339 18.67 21.88 -1.36
N LYS A 340 19.65 22.72 -1.03
CA LYS A 340 19.50 23.73 0.03
C LYS A 340 18.37 24.73 -0.28
N LYS A 341 18.12 25.04 -1.55
CA LYS A 341 16.98 25.90 -1.96
C LYS A 341 15.64 25.33 -1.51
N TYR A 342 15.51 24.01 -1.46
CA TYR A 342 14.29 23.34 -1.00
C TYR A 342 14.20 23.34 0.52
N TYR A 343 15.31 23.17 1.24
CA TYR A 343 15.34 23.20 2.70
C TYR A 343 14.67 24.45 3.28
N ASP A 344 14.94 25.62 2.72
CA ASP A 344 14.47 26.90 3.27
C ASP A 344 12.96 27.14 3.07
N PHE A 345 12.29 26.49 2.11
CA PHE A 345 10.85 26.72 1.83
C PHE A 345 9.96 25.48 1.97
N TYR A 346 10.54 24.29 2.09
CA TYR A 346 9.78 23.04 2.01
C TYR A 346 8.74 22.92 3.13
N GLU A 347 9.01 23.42 4.34
CA GLU A 347 8.03 23.41 5.43
C GLU A 347 6.72 24.13 5.04
N ASP A 348 6.81 25.32 4.44
CA ASP A 348 5.65 26.10 4.02
C ASP A 348 4.88 25.41 2.87
N ASP A 349 5.62 24.86 1.91
CA ASP A 349 5.02 24.11 0.80
C ASP A 349 4.34 22.82 1.25
N PHE A 350 4.96 22.11 2.20
CA PHE A 350 4.38 20.96 2.87
C PHE A 350 3.04 21.34 3.54
N TYR A 351 2.98 22.45 4.27
CA TYR A 351 1.72 22.93 4.86
C TYR A 351 0.67 23.25 3.82
N LYS A 352 1.05 23.92 2.74
CA LYS A 352 0.13 24.25 1.64
C LYS A 352 -0.47 22.98 1.04
N LYS A 353 0.35 21.96 0.78
CA LYS A 353 -0.08 20.65 0.25
C LYS A 353 -0.95 19.88 1.25
N CYS A 354 -0.65 19.97 2.55
CA CYS A 354 -1.40 19.29 3.61
C CYS A 354 -2.75 19.94 3.94
N LYS A 355 -2.99 21.20 3.53
CA LYS A 355 -4.23 21.93 3.84
C LYS A 355 -5.50 21.17 3.46
N LYS A 356 -5.47 20.40 2.36
CA LYS A 356 -6.62 19.59 1.89
C LYS A 356 -6.98 18.42 2.80
N TYR A 357 -6.09 18.02 3.70
CA TYR A 357 -6.30 16.92 4.66
C TYR A 357 -6.76 17.42 6.03
N LEU A 358 -6.83 18.74 6.23
CA LEU A 358 -7.32 19.31 7.49
C LEU A 358 -8.82 19.10 7.61
N LYS A 359 -9.23 18.66 8.79
CA LYS A 359 -10.61 18.36 9.16
C LYS A 359 -11.11 19.35 10.20
N LYS A 360 -12.36 19.18 10.62
CA LYS A 360 -12.99 20.04 11.61
C LYS A 360 -12.23 20.03 12.94
N TYR A 361 -11.70 18.86 13.31
CA TYR A 361 -10.95 18.68 14.54
C TYR A 361 -9.51 18.22 14.29
N ASN A 362 -8.61 18.52 15.23
CA ASN A 362 -7.19 18.17 15.16
C ASN A 362 -6.97 16.65 15.07
N SER A 363 -7.67 15.85 15.87
CA SER A 363 -7.57 14.38 15.83
C SER A 363 -7.92 13.83 14.45
N GLU A 364 -9.06 14.24 13.88
CA GLU A 364 -9.48 13.84 12.53
C GLU A 364 -8.49 14.29 11.44
N SER A 365 -7.88 15.47 11.63
CA SER A 365 -6.85 15.97 10.72
C SER A 365 -5.60 15.09 10.78
N TYR A 366 -5.17 14.68 11.97
CA TYR A 366 -3.99 13.81 12.13
C TYR A 366 -4.24 12.41 11.58
N ASP A 367 -5.45 11.86 11.72
CA ASP A 367 -5.82 10.57 11.11
C ASP A 367 -5.82 10.67 9.57
N SER A 368 -6.42 11.74 9.03
CA SER A 368 -6.42 12.01 7.59
C SER A 368 -5.00 12.21 7.04
N LEU A 369 -4.14 12.89 7.79
CA LEU A 369 -2.72 13.09 7.44
C LEU A 369 -1.94 11.78 7.51
N TYR A 370 -2.14 10.95 8.54
CA TYR A 370 -1.52 9.63 8.63
C TYR A 370 -1.86 8.78 7.41
N PHE A 371 -3.14 8.63 7.12
CA PHE A 371 -3.62 7.83 6.01
C PHE A 371 -3.05 8.33 4.68
N SER A 372 -3.05 9.64 4.47
CA SER A 372 -2.65 10.25 3.20
C SER A 372 -1.13 10.32 2.98
N LEU A 373 -0.34 10.45 4.05
CA LEU A 373 1.11 10.59 3.99
C LEU A 373 1.81 9.24 4.22
N ASN A 374 1.49 8.55 5.32
CA ASN A 374 2.13 7.29 5.68
C ASN A 374 1.57 6.11 4.87
N GLY A 375 0.27 6.09 4.60
CA GLY A 375 -0.33 5.05 3.74
C GLY A 375 0.31 5.02 2.35
N LYS A 376 0.54 6.19 1.74
CA LYS A 376 1.24 6.31 0.44
C LYS A 376 2.70 5.86 0.51
N LYS A 377 3.38 6.02 1.65
CA LYS A 377 4.75 5.51 1.89
C LYS A 377 4.78 3.98 2.00
N GLN A 378 3.87 3.38 2.77
CA GLN A 378 3.80 1.94 2.97
C GLN A 378 3.43 1.19 1.68
N ARG A 379 2.63 1.81 0.82
CA ARG A 379 2.25 1.28 -0.50
C ARG A 379 3.42 0.87 -1.38
N LEU A 380 4.44 1.71 -1.47
CA LEU A 380 5.62 1.44 -2.30
C LEU A 380 6.43 0.27 -1.73
N ILE A 381 6.39 0.06 -0.41
CA ILE A 381 7.05 -1.05 0.26
C ILE A 381 6.31 -2.37 -0.04
N ILE A 382 4.97 -2.37 0.00
CA ILE A 382 4.14 -3.57 -0.22
C ILE A 382 4.16 -4.04 -1.68
N ILE A 383 4.19 -3.13 -2.66
CA ILE A 383 4.16 -3.49 -4.10
C ILE A 383 5.40 -4.25 -4.54
N VAL A 384 6.54 -3.68 -4.17
CA VAL A 384 7.90 -4.17 -4.34
C VAL A 384 8.15 -5.55 -3.73
N MET A 385 7.29 -5.91 -2.79
CA MET A 385 7.41 -7.08 -1.95
C MET A 385 6.63 -8.29 -2.51
N GLU A 386 5.83 -8.08 -3.56
CA GLU A 386 4.99 -9.10 -4.22
C GLU A 386 5.24 -9.22 -5.74
N SER A 387 6.17 -8.45 -6.30
CA SER A 387 6.82 -8.67 -7.61
C SER A 387 7.98 -9.64 -7.46
#